data_AF-A0A523SNA6-F1
#
_entry.id   AF-A0A523SNA6-F1
#
_cell.length_a   1.000
_cell.length_b   1.000
_cell.length_c   1.000
_cell.angle_alpha   90.00
_cell.angle_beta   90.00
_cell.angle_gamma   90.00
#
_symmetry.space_group_name_H-M   'P 1'
#
loop_
_entity.id
_entity.type
_entity.pdbx_description
1 polymer ?
#
loop_
_entity_poly.entity_id
_entity_poly.type
_entity_poly.pdbx_seq_one_letter_code
_entity_poly.pdbx_strand_id
1 'polypeptide(L)'
;MSENSRMYPTTGKGIYKLTAGWASWRWLTGVSSKEKQWFLGTLRGRGGYQAWMAHLAKGLQSPDFLLKFEGTSDPWERSKLVGQKISQLRKTYRAMTIEQRTELAKQAEVELKTGLELMGKDKKTIQELIAMVDPPATT
;
A
#
# COMPACT_ATOMS: atom_id res chain seq x y z
N MET A 1 -42.84 -2.72 -34.48
CA MET A 1 -43.23 -3.29 -33.17
C MET A 1 -42.92 -4.79 -33.26
N SER A 2 -41.70 -5.21 -32.90
CA SER A 2 -41.32 -5.84 -31.59
C SER A 2 -42.15 -7.10 -31.34
N GLU A 3 -41.58 -8.31 -31.20
CA GLU A 3 -40.64 -8.71 -30.14
C GLU A 3 -39.75 -9.90 -30.57
N ASN A 4 -38.43 -9.73 -30.53
CA ASN A 4 -37.49 -10.84 -30.48
C ASN A 4 -37.23 -11.15 -29.00
N SER A 5 -37.88 -12.17 -28.45
CA SER A 5 -37.57 -12.73 -27.14
C SER A 5 -36.22 -13.45 -27.19
N ARG A 6 -35.12 -12.69 -27.04
CA ARG A 6 -33.81 -13.24 -26.69
C ARG A 6 -33.75 -13.34 -25.17
N MET A 7 -34.14 -14.50 -24.65
CA MET A 7 -33.75 -14.91 -23.29
C MET A 7 -32.22 -15.00 -23.24
N TYR A 8 -31.58 -13.98 -22.69
CA TYR A 8 -30.19 -14.11 -22.24
C TYR A 8 -30.20 -15.05 -21.02
N PRO A 9 -29.34 -16.08 -20.97
CA PRO A 9 -29.18 -16.85 -19.75
C PRO A 9 -28.62 -15.92 -18.67
N THR A 10 -29.40 -15.68 -17.63
CA THR A 10 -28.97 -14.98 -16.41
C THR A 10 -28.02 -15.89 -15.64
N THR A 11 -26.79 -16.07 -16.14
CA THR A 11 -25.67 -16.67 -15.39
C THR A 11 -25.05 -15.66 -14.41
N GLY A 12 -25.88 -14.84 -13.77
CA GLY A 12 -25.46 -14.10 -12.59
C GLY A 12 -25.47 -15.06 -11.41
N LYS A 13 -24.34 -15.67 -11.06
CA LYS A 13 -24.19 -16.36 -9.76
C LYS A 13 -24.55 -15.34 -8.67
N GLY A 14 -25.76 -15.49 -8.12
CA GLY A 14 -26.42 -14.48 -7.31
C GLY A 14 -25.61 -14.07 -6.10
N ILE A 15 -25.69 -12.77 -5.77
CA ILE A 15 -25.12 -12.15 -4.58
C ILE A 15 -25.64 -12.81 -3.28
N TYR A 16 -26.74 -13.56 -3.36
CA TYR A 16 -27.39 -14.26 -2.25
C TYR A 16 -26.56 -15.36 -1.56
N LYS A 17 -25.40 -15.77 -2.11
CA LYS A 17 -24.46 -16.72 -1.48
C LYS A 17 -23.12 -16.09 -1.05
N LEU A 18 -22.98 -14.76 -1.14
CA LEU A 18 -21.79 -14.05 -0.66
C LEU A 18 -21.91 -13.76 0.83
N THR A 19 -21.23 -14.54 1.64
CA THR A 19 -20.94 -14.19 3.03
C THR A 19 -19.88 -13.07 3.08
N ALA A 20 -19.88 -12.28 4.15
CA ALA A 20 -18.87 -11.23 4.34
C ALA A 20 -17.45 -11.80 4.41
N GLY A 21 -17.27 -13.00 4.98
CA GLY A 21 -16.02 -13.75 4.99
C GLY A 21 -15.56 -14.08 3.57
N TRP A 22 -16.42 -14.72 2.78
CA TRP A 22 -16.09 -15.09 1.40
C TRP A 22 -15.86 -13.90 0.46
N ALA A 23 -16.62 -12.81 0.61
CA ALA A 23 -16.40 -11.56 -0.13
C ALA A 23 -15.03 -10.96 0.18
N SER A 24 -14.67 -10.90 1.47
CA SER A 24 -13.38 -10.42 1.94
C SER A 24 -12.25 -11.33 1.45
N TRP A 25 -12.44 -12.65 1.51
CA TRP A 25 -11.47 -13.62 1.00
C TRP A 25 -11.22 -13.43 -0.51
N ARG A 26 -12.28 -13.31 -1.33
CA ARG A 26 -12.13 -13.07 -2.78
C ARG A 26 -11.46 -11.75 -3.10
N TRP A 27 -11.78 -10.69 -2.36
CA TRP A 27 -11.12 -9.40 -2.52
C TRP A 27 -9.63 -9.48 -2.17
N LEU A 28 -9.27 -10.07 -1.02
CA LEU A 28 -7.88 -10.27 -0.61
C LEU A 28 -7.10 -11.14 -1.61
N THR A 29 -7.71 -12.22 -2.12
CA THR A 29 -7.11 -13.08 -3.16
C THR A 29 -6.92 -12.32 -4.47
N GLY A 30 -7.90 -11.51 -4.87
CA GLY A 30 -7.81 -10.62 -6.03
C GLY A 30 -6.68 -9.60 -5.91
N VAL A 31 -6.57 -8.94 -4.75
CA VAL A 31 -5.44 -8.05 -4.44
C VAL A 31 -4.12 -8.82 -4.54
N SER A 32 -4.03 -10.04 -3.98
CA SER A 32 -2.80 -10.87 -3.98
C SER A 32 -2.29 -11.18 -5.38
N SER A 33 -3.20 -11.57 -6.28
CA SER A 33 -2.84 -11.88 -7.67
C SER A 33 -2.27 -10.68 -8.44
N LYS A 34 -2.65 -9.47 -8.06
CA LYS A 34 -2.29 -8.22 -8.74
C LYS A 34 -1.23 -7.40 -7.99
N GLU A 35 -0.97 -7.72 -6.73
CA GLU A 35 -0.09 -6.99 -5.82
C GLU A 35 1.30 -6.82 -6.41
N LYS A 36 1.92 -7.92 -6.85
CA LYS A 36 3.26 -7.90 -7.46
C LYS A 36 3.29 -7.10 -8.76
N GLN A 37 2.24 -7.15 -9.59
CA GLN A 37 2.20 -6.44 -10.87
C GLN A 37 2.00 -4.93 -10.72
N TRP A 38 1.12 -4.51 -9.81
CA TRP A 38 0.82 -3.10 -9.59
C TRP A 38 1.98 -2.39 -8.87
N PHE A 39 2.67 -3.08 -7.96
CA PHE A 39 3.74 -2.48 -7.16
C PHE A 39 5.11 -2.54 -7.83
N LEU A 40 5.47 -3.66 -8.48
CA LEU A 40 6.72 -3.70 -9.26
C LEU A 40 6.62 -2.73 -10.45
N GLY A 41 5.47 -2.59 -11.11
CA GLY A 41 5.30 -1.62 -12.19
C GLY A 41 5.43 -0.16 -11.77
N THR A 42 5.11 0.19 -10.52
CA THR A 42 5.15 1.58 -10.02
C THR A 42 6.49 1.99 -9.41
N LEU A 43 7.31 1.04 -8.93
CA LEU A 43 8.56 1.35 -8.23
C LEU A 43 9.82 0.77 -8.91
N ARG A 44 9.72 -0.31 -9.69
CA ARG A 44 10.87 -0.91 -10.38
C ARG A 44 11.43 0.09 -11.40
N GLY A 45 12.72 0.38 -11.28
CA GLY A 45 13.43 1.32 -12.14
C GLY A 45 13.22 2.80 -11.79
N ARG A 46 12.52 3.13 -10.69
CA ARG A 46 12.34 4.52 -10.22
C ARG A 46 13.20 4.86 -9.01
N GLY A 47 14.51 4.61 -9.12
CA GLY A 47 15.47 4.82 -8.02
C GLY A 47 15.43 6.23 -7.44
N GLY A 48 15.24 7.26 -8.26
CA GLY A 48 15.12 8.65 -7.79
C GLY A 48 13.88 8.92 -6.93
N TYR A 49 12.77 8.21 -7.18
CA TYR A 49 11.57 8.30 -6.35
C TYR A 49 11.73 7.50 -5.07
N GLN A 50 12.29 6.28 -5.15
CA GLN A 50 12.58 5.45 -3.99
C GLN A 50 13.50 6.14 -2.99
N ALA A 51 14.59 6.74 -3.49
CA ALA A 51 15.52 7.51 -2.67
C ALA A 51 14.85 8.72 -2.01
N TRP A 52 13.97 9.42 -2.74
CA TRP A 52 13.21 10.54 -2.18
C TRP A 52 12.25 10.08 -1.08
N MET A 53 11.52 8.99 -1.30
CA MET A 53 10.59 8.45 -0.30
C MET A 53 11.31 7.98 0.96
N ALA A 54 12.45 7.30 0.83
CA ALA A 54 13.27 6.89 1.96
C ALA A 54 13.84 8.09 2.74
N HIS A 55 14.33 9.10 2.02
CA HIS A 55 14.83 10.34 2.65
C HIS A 55 13.73 11.08 3.40
N LEU A 56 12.53 11.17 2.81
CA LEU A 56 11.35 11.75 3.46
C LEU A 56 10.96 10.99 4.73
N ALA A 57 10.82 9.66 4.64
CA ALA A 57 10.40 8.83 5.75
C ALA A 57 11.37 8.96 6.94
N LYS A 58 12.68 8.80 6.69
CA LYS A 58 13.72 8.99 7.72
C LYS A 58 13.68 10.39 8.32
N GLY A 59 13.46 11.40 7.48
CA GLY A 59 13.36 12.79 7.91
C GLY A 59 12.17 13.08 8.82
N LEU A 60 11.00 12.49 8.52
CA LEU A 60 9.78 12.64 9.32
C LEU A 60 9.78 11.77 10.58
N GLN A 61 10.55 10.68 10.58
CA GLN A 61 10.76 9.83 11.76
C GLN A 61 11.82 10.38 12.73
N SER A 62 12.43 11.54 12.45
CA SER A 62 13.44 12.11 13.33
C SER A 62 12.82 12.42 14.72
N PRO A 63 13.39 11.93 15.84
CA PRO A 63 12.81 12.09 17.18
C PRO A 63 12.47 13.53 17.53
N ASP A 64 13.37 14.47 17.21
CA ASP A 64 13.18 15.90 17.45
C ASP A 64 11.96 16.48 16.74
N PHE A 65 11.65 15.97 15.53
CA PHE A 65 10.47 16.38 14.79
C PHE A 65 9.20 15.75 15.38
N LEU A 66 9.24 14.46 15.70
CA LEU A 66 8.09 13.75 16.28
C LEU A 66 7.68 14.36 17.62
N LEU A 67 8.64 14.64 18.51
CA LEU A 67 8.35 15.29 19.80
C LEU A 67 7.68 16.66 19.62
N LYS A 68 8.16 17.48 18.67
CA LYS A 68 7.54 18.78 18.36
C LYS A 68 6.15 18.63 17.73
N PHE A 69 5.98 17.64 16.85
CA PHE A 69 4.72 17.38 16.18
C PHE A 69 3.65 16.90 17.16
N GLU A 70 3.99 15.94 18.02
CA GLU A 70 3.10 15.40 19.06
C GLU A 70 2.76 16.46 20.12
N GLY A 71 3.74 17.28 20.51
CA GLY A 71 3.55 18.37 21.47
C GLY A 71 2.73 19.56 20.94
N THR A 72 2.54 19.68 19.63
CA THR A 72 1.69 20.73 19.05
C THR A 72 0.23 20.26 19.10
N SER A 73 -0.68 21.02 19.71
CA SER A 73 -2.10 20.65 19.80
C SER A 73 -2.93 21.14 18.61
N ASP A 74 -2.57 22.29 18.05
CA ASP A 74 -3.31 22.90 16.94
C ASP A 74 -3.10 22.16 15.60
N PRO A 75 -4.18 21.71 14.92
CA PRO A 75 -4.08 21.02 13.63
C PRO A 75 -3.44 21.86 12.52
N TRP A 76 -3.64 23.18 12.50
CA TRP A 76 -3.07 24.05 11.47
C TRP A 76 -1.56 24.21 11.64
N GLU A 77 -1.09 24.47 12.85
CA GLU A 77 0.33 24.51 13.15
C GLU A 77 1.01 23.14 12.94
N ARG A 78 0.34 22.01 13.23
CA ARG A 78 0.84 20.68 12.86
C ARG A 78 1.08 20.54 11.36
N SER A 79 0.11 20.94 10.54
CA SER A 79 0.24 20.90 9.07
C SER A 79 1.40 21.77 8.57
N LYS A 80 1.53 22.96 9.13
CA LYS A 80 2.61 23.90 8.82
C LYS A 80 4.00 23.35 9.20
N LEU A 81 4.12 22.72 10.37
CA LEU A 81 5.36 22.06 10.81
C LEU A 81 5.79 20.96 9.84
N VAL A 82 4.85 20.11 9.40
CA VAL A 82 5.11 19.08 8.38
C VAL A 82 5.58 19.73 7.08
N GLY A 83 4.90 20.77 6.60
CA GLY A 83 5.28 21.49 5.38
C GLY A 83 6.68 22.11 5.46
N GLN A 84 7.04 22.72 6.60
CA GLN A 84 8.38 23.27 6.84
C GLN A 84 9.44 22.17 6.84
N LYS A 85 9.18 21.05 7.50
CA LYS A 85 10.09 19.89 7.53
C LYS A 85 10.30 19.31 6.14
N ILE A 86 9.23 19.13 5.36
CA ILE A 86 9.32 18.65 3.97
C ILE A 86 10.15 19.61 3.11
N SER A 87 9.96 20.93 3.27
CA SER A 87 10.75 21.93 2.56
C SER A 87 12.24 21.84 2.89
N GLN A 88 12.60 21.62 4.15
CA GLN A 88 13.99 21.37 4.57
C GLN A 88 14.53 20.05 3.99
N LEU A 89 13.76 18.98 4.03
CA LEU A 89 14.14 17.68 3.49
C LEU A 89 14.36 17.74 1.96
N ARG A 90 13.58 18.54 1.25
CA ARG A 90 13.80 18.78 -0.19
C ARG A 90 15.15 19.45 -0.46
N LYS A 91 15.55 20.43 0.37
CA LYS A 91 16.85 21.11 0.24
C LYS A 91 18.01 20.15 0.48
N THR A 92 17.94 19.37 1.56
CA THR A 92 18.99 18.37 1.87
C THR A 92 19.07 17.27 0.82
N TYR A 93 17.94 16.79 0.31
CA TYR A 93 17.93 15.80 -0.77
C TYR A 93 18.59 16.32 -2.04
N ARG A 94 18.35 17.59 -2.40
CA ARG A 94 18.99 18.24 -3.55
C ARG A 94 20.51 18.38 -3.39
N ALA A 95 21.00 18.53 -2.16
CA ALA A 95 22.42 18.61 -1.86
C ALA A 95 23.14 17.24 -1.86
N MET A 96 22.40 16.13 -1.76
CA MET A 96 22.98 14.79 -1.81
C MET A 96 23.60 14.46 -3.17
N THR A 97 24.69 13.69 -3.15
CA THR A 97 25.32 13.17 -4.36
C THR A 97 24.48 12.05 -5.01
N ILE A 98 24.83 11.69 -6.24
CA ILE A 98 24.13 10.63 -6.98
C ILE A 98 24.33 9.27 -6.29
N GLU A 99 25.53 9.03 -5.74
CA GLU A 99 25.87 7.80 -5.04
C GLU A 99 25.03 7.65 -3.76
N GLN A 100 24.90 8.73 -2.98
CA GLN A 100 24.07 8.74 -1.77
C GLN A 100 22.60 8.46 -2.07
N ARG A 101 22.06 9.06 -3.15
CA ARG A 101 20.69 8.78 -3.58
C ARG A 101 20.52 7.35 -4.07
N THR A 102 21.50 6.82 -4.79
CA THR A 102 21.48 5.44 -5.30
C THR A 102 21.47 4.44 -4.15
N GLU A 103 22.25 4.69 -3.11
CA GLU A 103 22.28 3.84 -1.91
C GLU A 103 20.96 3.90 -1.15
N LEU A 104 20.39 5.09 -0.98
CA LEU A 104 19.05 5.25 -0.41
C LEU A 104 17.97 4.50 -1.21
N ALA A 105 18.05 4.50 -2.54
CA ALA A 105 17.11 3.77 -3.39
C ALA A 105 17.20 2.25 -3.16
N LYS A 106 18.43 1.71 -3.05
CA LYS A 106 18.63 0.28 -2.77
C LYS A 106 18.08 -0.12 -1.40
N GLN A 107 18.37 0.69 -0.37
CA GLN A 107 17.82 0.46 0.97
C GLN A 107 16.30 0.46 0.95
N ALA A 108 15.70 1.45 0.30
CA ALA A 108 14.24 1.55 0.15
C ALA A 108 13.65 0.33 -0.57
N GLU A 109 14.33 -0.20 -1.59
CA GLU A 109 13.89 -1.39 -2.31
C GLU A 109 13.92 -2.65 -1.42
N VAL A 110 14.95 -2.79 -0.57
CA VAL A 110 15.05 -3.89 0.39
C VAL A 110 13.96 -3.79 1.45
N GLU A 111 13.82 -2.63 2.10
CA GLU A 111 12.77 -2.39 3.11
C GLU A 111 11.37 -2.66 2.54
N LEU A 112 11.11 -2.22 1.31
CA LEU A 112 9.85 -2.48 0.61
C LEU A 112 9.64 -3.97 0.37
N LYS A 113 10.65 -4.69 -0.14
CA LYS A 113 10.53 -6.15 -0.37
C LYS A 113 10.20 -6.87 0.93
N THR A 114 10.91 -6.54 2.01
CA THR A 114 10.65 -7.11 3.34
C THR A 114 9.25 -6.75 3.85
N GLY A 115 8.81 -5.50 3.70
CA GLY A 115 7.47 -5.07 4.08
C GLY A 115 6.38 -5.84 3.32
N LEU A 116 6.56 -6.06 2.02
CA LEU A 116 5.64 -6.86 1.20
C LEU A 116 5.61 -8.32 1.62
N GLU A 117 6.75 -8.91 1.99
CA GLU A 117 6.80 -10.28 2.51
C GLU A 117 6.03 -10.41 3.82
N LEU A 118 6.17 -9.45 4.73
CA LEU A 118 5.42 -9.42 5.99
C LEU A 118 3.92 -9.24 5.75
N MET A 119 3.52 -8.27 4.92
CA MET A 119 2.12 -8.07 4.55
C MET A 119 1.52 -9.31 3.89
N GLY A 120 2.30 -10.00 3.04
CA GLY A 120 1.91 -11.27 2.43
C GLY A 120 1.65 -12.38 3.46
N LYS A 121 2.45 -12.44 4.53
CA LYS A 121 2.24 -13.37 5.65
C LYS A 121 0.98 -13.04 6.44
N ASP A 122 0.82 -11.80 6.89
CA ASP A 122 -0.34 -11.36 7.68
C ASP A 122 -1.65 -11.60 6.93
N LYS A 123 -1.65 -11.27 5.63
CA LYS A 123 -2.77 -11.51 4.75
C LYS A 123 -3.10 -12.99 4.58
N LYS A 124 -2.08 -13.86 4.46
CA LYS A 124 -2.28 -15.31 4.40
C LYS A 124 -2.93 -15.80 5.70
N THR A 125 -2.45 -15.34 6.85
CA THR A 125 -3.04 -15.66 8.15
C THR A 125 -4.49 -15.23 8.24
N ILE A 126 -4.85 -14.03 7.78
CA ILE A 126 -6.24 -13.57 7.72
C ILE A 126 -7.08 -14.47 6.81
N GLN A 127 -6.57 -14.87 5.64
CA GLN A 127 -7.29 -15.78 4.74
C GLN A 127 -7.52 -17.16 5.36
N GLU A 128 -6.54 -17.70 6.09
CA GLU A 128 -6.65 -18.96 6.84
C GLU A 128 -7.68 -18.86 7.96
N LEU A 129 -7.66 -17.76 8.74
CA LEU A 129 -8.66 -17.48 9.78
C LEU A 129 -10.09 -17.39 9.20
N ILE A 130 -10.26 -16.67 8.08
CA ILE A 130 -11.55 -16.57 7.40
C ILE A 130 -12.00 -17.96 6.92
N ALA A 131 -11.11 -18.75 6.31
CA ALA A 131 -11.46 -20.08 5.81
C ALA A 131 -11.84 -21.06 6.94
N MET A 132 -11.36 -20.87 8.16
CA MET A 132 -11.79 -21.69 9.30
C MET A 132 -13.23 -21.38 9.76
N VAL A 133 -13.63 -20.11 9.71
CA VAL A 133 -14.98 -19.68 10.12
C VAL A 133 -16.00 -19.84 8.99
N ASP A 134 -15.56 -19.63 7.75
CA ASP A 134 -16.38 -19.58 6.56
C ASP A 134 -15.64 -20.29 5.41
N PRO A 135 -15.67 -21.64 5.40
CA PRO A 135 -14.88 -22.43 4.47
C PRO A 135 -15.31 -22.13 3.03
N PRO A 136 -14.35 -21.94 2.10
CA PRO A 136 -14.68 -21.74 0.70
C PRO A 136 -15.44 -22.97 0.20
N ALA A 137 -16.58 -22.74 -0.48
CA ALA A 137 -17.39 -23.81 -1.02
C ALA A 137 -16.51 -24.80 -1.82
N THR A 138 -16.44 -26.04 -1.36
CA THR A 138 -15.81 -27.15 -2.08
C THR A 138 -16.51 -27.28 -3.43
N THR A 139 -15.81 -26.92 -4.50
CA THR A 139 -16.19 -27.30 -5.87
C THR A 139 -16.11 -28.80 -6.04
#